data_AF-A0A7D4KS12-F1
#
_entry.id   AF-A0A7D4KS12-F1
#
_cell.length_a   1.000
_cell.length_b   1.000
_cell.length_c   1.000
_cell.angle_alpha   90.00
_cell.angle_beta   90.00
_cell.angle_gamma   90.00
#
_symmetry.space_group_name_H-M   'P 1'
#
loop_
_entity.id
_entity.type
_entity.pdbx_description
1 polymer ?
#
loop_
_entity_poly.entity_id
_entity_poly.type
_entity_poly.pdbx_seq_one_letter_code
_entity_poly.pdbx_strand_id
1 'polypeptide(L)'
;MKIAFRFEARSDTGVKRSKNDDSGYGGRYLAVVADGMGGHVGGDVASATAVLNLTPLDHPDFDGTGGIYLADEIQSANAIINDLATSDQRLAGMGTTCTALLVDGEKIEMAHIGDSRAYRLRADEDGGFEQISTDHTFVQRLLNEGRITPEEAENHPHRNVIMRVLGDVDASPELELQTLEAIPGERWVLASDGLEAVVSDEEIEAVMRSTDDLGEIADVLIQMTLDGGAPDNVTVVVVQVIDREELPADEPVGPSALPETGEIDTSLTTSELEEITEEVNAEEGLSDHDRALKKFRRARDLTDSFPHDGDASDQDAVYFARTNAAILRHELGSRPHQLVGSASVATETGRIPAVTSRTLEHRASLAQRVPMSTEEPAKLPDELEELLADPIRRRRRPILLVSAAVILVLALIAGWSGLKWVEGRYYVGENNGKVAVYNGVPQSLGPIHLSHVVEESEVETSQLPEHTRTLLKNTIHADNLDDARVIVNRMQAQVNLQDDRNTQPSGAASSGAQTGQKTSATEGGNRG
;
A
#
# COMPACT_ATOMS: atom_id res chain seq x y z
N MET A 1 30.34 18.78 2.36
CA MET A 1 29.68 19.90 1.67
C MET A 1 28.18 19.74 1.80
N LYS A 2 27.47 20.73 2.36
CA LYS A 2 26.00 20.64 2.50
C LYS A 2 25.36 20.94 1.14
N ILE A 3 24.39 20.12 0.71
CA ILE A 3 23.76 20.27 -0.61
C ILE A 3 22.35 20.85 -0.49
N ALA A 4 21.81 21.28 -1.64
CA ALA A 4 20.41 21.68 -1.82
C ALA A 4 19.99 21.41 -3.27
N PHE A 5 18.72 21.63 -3.58
CA PHE A 5 18.17 21.53 -4.93
C PHE A 5 17.89 22.91 -5.53
N ARG A 6 18.24 23.06 -6.82
CA ARG A 6 17.38 23.83 -7.74
C ARG A 6 16.32 22.88 -8.26
N PHE A 7 15.11 23.36 -8.47
CA PHE A 7 14.00 22.51 -8.82
C PHE A 7 13.11 23.20 -9.86
N GLU A 8 12.48 22.38 -10.69
CA GLU A 8 11.34 22.76 -11.49
C GLU A 8 10.34 21.59 -11.51
N ALA A 9 9.05 21.88 -11.45
CA ALA A 9 7.98 20.89 -11.54
C ALA A 9 6.98 21.27 -12.65
N ARG A 10 6.51 20.28 -13.39
CA ARG A 10 5.42 20.42 -14.36
C ARG A 10 4.45 19.26 -14.22
N SER A 11 3.18 19.52 -14.50
CA SER A 11 2.15 18.49 -14.53
C SER A 11 1.09 18.86 -15.55
N ASP A 12 0.65 17.88 -16.32
CA ASP A 12 -0.41 18.01 -17.31
C ASP A 12 -1.41 16.85 -17.18
N THR A 13 -2.68 17.14 -17.48
CA THR A 13 -3.74 16.13 -17.45
C THR A 13 -3.60 15.11 -18.60
N GLY A 14 -2.88 15.46 -19.65
CA GLY A 14 -2.84 14.70 -20.89
C GLY A 14 -4.12 14.84 -21.70
N VAL A 15 -4.23 14.04 -22.77
CA VAL A 15 -5.31 14.20 -23.77
C VAL A 15 -6.47 13.22 -23.53
N LYS A 16 -6.22 12.13 -22.80
CA LYS A 16 -7.21 11.05 -22.60
C LYS A 16 -7.95 11.11 -21.27
N ARG A 17 -7.33 11.66 -20.23
CA ARG A 17 -7.92 11.75 -18.90
C ARG A 17 -8.76 13.03 -18.77
N SER A 18 -9.77 12.98 -17.91
CA SER A 18 -10.69 14.11 -17.67
C SER A 18 -10.29 14.99 -16.49
N LYS A 19 -9.42 14.46 -15.63
CA LYS A 19 -8.83 15.12 -14.48
C LYS A 19 -7.38 14.68 -14.35
N ASN A 20 -6.59 15.51 -13.68
CA ASN A 20 -5.26 15.16 -13.25
C ASN A 20 -5.36 14.50 -11.89
N ASP A 21 -4.91 13.26 -11.77
CA ASP A 21 -4.82 12.52 -10.51
C ASP A 21 -3.39 12.49 -9.96
N ASP A 22 -2.40 13.02 -10.70
CA ASP A 22 -1.02 13.14 -10.23
C ASP A 22 -0.85 14.33 -9.29
N SER A 23 0.18 14.29 -8.46
CA SER A 23 0.68 15.41 -7.68
C SER A 23 2.21 15.44 -7.68
N GLY A 24 2.79 16.64 -7.66
CA GLY A 24 4.23 16.83 -7.59
C GLY A 24 4.64 17.99 -6.70
N TYR A 25 5.79 17.87 -6.05
CA TYR A 25 6.42 18.92 -5.24
C TYR A 25 7.90 19.02 -5.54
N GLY A 26 8.39 20.23 -5.82
CA GLY A 26 9.81 20.58 -5.85
C GLY A 26 10.11 21.63 -4.79
N GLY A 27 11.08 21.36 -3.93
CA GLY A 27 11.60 22.27 -2.91
C GLY A 27 13.13 22.22 -2.84
N ARG A 28 13.70 22.96 -1.89
CA ARG A 28 15.17 23.07 -1.74
C ARG A 28 15.83 21.81 -1.17
N TYR A 29 15.07 20.98 -0.47
CA TYR A 29 15.53 19.79 0.22
C TYR A 29 14.64 18.57 -0.04
N LEU A 30 13.46 18.74 -0.64
CA LEU A 30 12.55 17.65 -0.99
C LEU A 30 12.08 17.75 -2.43
N ALA A 31 12.03 16.61 -3.12
CA ALA A 31 11.31 16.45 -4.37
C ALA A 31 10.39 15.23 -4.27
N VAL A 32 9.14 15.32 -4.73
CA VAL A 32 8.16 14.24 -4.67
C VAL A 32 7.33 14.19 -5.95
N VAL A 33 7.08 12.99 -6.46
CA VAL A 33 6.02 12.69 -7.43
C VAL A 33 5.14 11.58 -6.88
N ALA A 34 3.83 11.73 -7.07
CA ALA A 34 2.83 10.76 -6.67
C ALA A 34 1.75 10.67 -7.76
N ASP A 35 1.54 9.48 -8.30
CA ASP A 35 0.52 9.15 -9.28
C ASP A 35 -0.69 8.53 -8.55
N GLY A 36 -1.80 9.27 -8.59
CA GLY A 36 -3.02 8.91 -7.89
C GLY A 36 -3.88 7.93 -8.70
N MET A 37 -4.23 6.82 -8.07
CA MET A 37 -5.16 5.85 -8.64
C MET A 37 -6.42 5.73 -7.79
N GLY A 38 -7.58 5.58 -8.44
CA GLY A 38 -8.80 5.23 -7.73
C GLY A 38 -10.05 5.81 -8.36
N GLY A 39 -10.91 4.91 -8.87
CA GLY A 39 -12.33 5.14 -9.15
C GLY A 39 -12.71 6.50 -9.75
N HIS A 40 -13.88 7.01 -9.36
CA HIS A 40 -14.42 8.26 -9.92
C HIS A 40 -13.78 9.53 -9.30
N VAL A 41 -13.18 9.45 -8.10
CA VAL A 41 -12.77 10.63 -7.29
C VAL A 41 -11.63 10.38 -6.28
N GLY A 42 -10.96 9.21 -6.33
CA GLY A 42 -10.02 8.81 -5.28
C GLY A 42 -8.56 9.20 -5.53
N GLY A 43 -8.11 9.11 -6.79
CA GLY A 43 -6.70 9.30 -7.16
C GLY A 43 -6.14 10.67 -6.78
N ASP A 44 -6.77 11.74 -7.24
CA ASP A 44 -6.46 13.14 -6.92
C ASP A 44 -6.36 13.41 -5.41
N VAL A 45 -7.25 12.81 -4.62
CA VAL A 45 -7.20 12.94 -3.15
C VAL A 45 -6.02 12.18 -2.56
N ALA A 46 -5.76 10.95 -3.02
CA ALA A 46 -4.67 10.13 -2.52
C ALA A 46 -3.29 10.75 -2.81
N SER A 47 -3.03 11.14 -4.06
CA SER A 47 -1.75 11.75 -4.46
C SER A 47 -1.52 13.09 -3.79
N ALA A 48 -2.55 13.94 -3.71
CA ALA A 48 -2.45 15.22 -3.03
C ALA A 48 -2.16 15.03 -1.52
N THR A 49 -2.80 14.05 -0.89
CA THR A 49 -2.57 13.74 0.52
C THR A 49 -1.13 13.30 0.75
N ALA A 50 -0.60 12.40 -0.09
CA ALA A 50 0.78 11.95 0.02
C ALA A 50 1.77 13.11 -0.12
N VAL A 51 1.69 13.88 -1.22
CA VAL A 51 2.61 14.99 -1.48
C VAL A 51 2.54 16.05 -0.37
N LEU A 52 1.34 16.51 -0.01
CA LEU A 52 1.16 17.56 0.99
C LEU A 52 1.66 17.14 2.38
N ASN A 53 1.51 15.86 2.72
CA ASN A 53 2.00 15.33 4.00
C ASN A 53 3.53 15.33 4.10
N LEU A 54 4.23 15.14 2.99
CA LEU A 54 5.70 15.15 2.95
C LEU A 54 6.28 16.57 2.94
N THR A 55 5.52 17.59 2.51
CA THR A 55 6.06 18.96 2.38
C THR A 55 6.80 19.50 3.61
N PRO A 56 6.43 19.21 4.88
CA PRO A 56 7.17 19.72 6.05
C PRO A 56 8.61 19.22 6.13
N LEU A 57 8.98 18.14 5.42
CA LEU A 57 10.34 17.63 5.35
C LEU A 57 11.29 18.49 4.51
N ASP A 58 10.81 19.50 3.78
CA ASP A 58 11.70 20.37 3.00
C ASP A 58 12.35 21.46 3.85
N HIS A 59 13.26 21.00 4.69
CA HIS A 59 14.22 21.76 5.49
C HIS A 59 15.50 20.92 5.66
N PRO A 60 16.63 21.50 6.07
CA PRO A 60 17.91 20.78 6.10
C PRO A 60 18.24 20.10 7.44
N ASP A 61 17.35 20.11 8.43
CA ASP A 61 17.68 19.83 9.84
C ASP A 61 17.39 18.37 10.23
N PHE A 62 18.09 17.44 9.57
CA PHE A 62 17.93 16.01 9.81
C PHE A 62 19.12 15.32 10.48
N ASP A 63 20.32 15.90 10.40
CA ASP A 63 21.54 15.39 11.05
C ASP A 63 21.79 13.88 10.87
N GLY A 64 21.54 13.32 9.68
CA GLY A 64 21.74 11.90 9.37
C GLY A 64 20.54 11.00 9.70
N THR A 65 19.38 11.57 10.03
CA THR A 65 18.13 10.84 10.33
C THR A 65 17.02 11.08 9.32
N GLY A 66 17.31 11.73 8.18
CA GLY A 66 16.34 12.11 7.17
C GLY A 66 15.57 10.91 6.61
N GLY A 67 16.26 9.79 6.34
CA GLY A 67 15.61 8.58 5.84
C GLY A 67 14.59 7.97 6.80
N ILE A 68 14.76 8.16 8.11
CA ILE A 68 13.79 7.73 9.12
C ILE A 68 12.53 8.60 9.05
N TYR A 69 12.69 9.92 9.01
CA TYR A 69 11.58 10.84 8.91
C TYR A 69 10.82 10.73 7.58
N LEU A 70 11.54 10.49 6.48
CA LEU A 70 10.93 10.25 5.18
C LEU A 70 10.03 9.01 5.20
N ALA A 71 10.52 7.90 5.77
CA ALA A 71 9.73 6.68 5.90
C ALA A 71 8.51 6.84 6.82
N ASP A 72 8.68 7.55 7.95
CA ASP A 72 7.62 7.81 8.92
C ASP A 72 6.50 8.67 8.31
N GLU A 73 6.85 9.74 7.59
CA GLU A 73 5.85 10.60 6.94
C GLU A 73 5.13 9.94 5.76
N ILE A 74 5.79 9.03 5.03
CA ILE A 74 5.12 8.24 4.00
C ILE A 74 4.13 7.25 4.65
N GLN A 75 4.49 6.62 5.78
CA GLN A 75 3.56 5.76 6.52
C GLN A 75 2.40 6.55 7.13
N SER A 76 2.67 7.75 7.64
CA SER A 76 1.65 8.69 8.10
C SER A 76 0.67 9.04 6.98
N ALA A 77 1.18 9.36 5.79
CA ALA A 77 0.36 9.57 4.60
C ALA A 77 -0.50 8.34 4.25
N ASN A 78 0.08 7.13 4.29
CA ASN A 78 -0.67 5.89 4.06
C ASN A 78 -1.83 5.72 5.04
N ALA A 79 -1.60 6.01 6.32
CA ALA A 79 -2.64 5.91 7.35
C ALA A 79 -3.78 6.92 7.09
N ILE A 80 -3.46 8.15 6.70
CA ILE A 80 -4.47 9.17 6.35
C ILE A 80 -5.30 8.73 5.14
N ILE A 81 -4.66 8.21 4.09
CA ILE A 81 -5.34 7.73 2.89
C ILE A 81 -6.28 6.56 3.24
N ASN A 82 -5.83 5.61 4.07
CA ASN A 82 -6.68 4.51 4.55
C ASN A 82 -7.88 4.99 5.38
N ASP A 83 -7.67 5.97 6.28
CA ASP A 83 -8.73 6.54 7.10
C ASP A 83 -9.79 7.26 6.23
N LEU A 84 -9.35 8.00 5.21
CA LEU A 84 -10.21 8.67 4.24
C LEU A 84 -11.03 7.67 3.40
N ALA A 85 -10.40 6.60 2.92
CA ALA A 85 -11.06 5.54 2.15
C ALA A 85 -12.10 4.78 2.99
N THR A 86 -11.80 4.57 4.27
CA THR A 86 -12.73 3.93 5.23
C THR A 86 -13.91 4.85 5.58
N SER A 87 -13.68 6.16 5.66
CA SER A 87 -14.68 7.14 6.09
C SER A 87 -15.65 7.54 4.98
N ASP A 88 -15.22 7.52 3.71
CA ASP A 88 -16.05 7.85 2.55
C ASP A 88 -16.02 6.75 1.50
N GLN A 89 -17.15 6.07 1.30
CA GLN A 89 -17.29 5.00 0.30
C GLN A 89 -16.97 5.45 -1.14
N ARG A 90 -17.02 6.75 -1.44
CA ARG A 90 -16.64 7.29 -2.76
C ARG A 90 -15.13 7.26 -3.00
N LEU A 91 -14.34 7.19 -1.93
CA LEU A 91 -12.88 7.12 -1.92
C LEU A 91 -12.37 5.67 -1.74
N ALA A 92 -13.27 4.69 -1.64
CA ALA A 92 -12.89 3.29 -1.49
C ALA A 92 -12.03 2.82 -2.68
N GLY A 93 -10.96 2.08 -2.37
CA GLY A 93 -9.99 1.61 -3.35
C GLY A 93 -9.07 2.70 -3.91
N MET A 94 -9.02 3.90 -3.31
CA MET A 94 -8.02 4.89 -3.69
C MET A 94 -6.62 4.48 -3.22
N GLY A 95 -5.63 4.88 -4.00
CA GLY A 95 -4.23 4.72 -3.67
C GLY A 95 -3.37 5.66 -4.50
N THR A 96 -2.08 5.67 -4.21
CA THR A 96 -1.13 6.50 -4.95
C THR A 96 0.24 5.85 -4.92
N THR A 97 1.03 6.08 -5.97
CA THR A 97 2.48 5.90 -5.90
C THR A 97 3.10 7.00 -5.05
N CYS A 98 4.37 6.84 -4.67
CA CYS A 98 5.17 7.90 -4.08
C CYS A 98 6.65 7.63 -4.38
N THR A 99 7.29 8.56 -5.09
CA THR A 99 8.73 8.59 -5.30
C THR A 99 9.24 9.92 -4.78
N ALA A 100 10.11 9.88 -3.77
CA ALA A 100 10.59 11.05 -3.06
C ALA A 100 12.11 11.05 -2.90
N LEU A 101 12.72 12.23 -3.01
CA LEU A 101 14.13 12.50 -2.70
C LEU A 101 14.20 13.54 -1.59
N LEU A 102 14.95 13.25 -0.53
CA LEU A 102 15.17 14.13 0.61
C LEU A 102 16.67 14.38 0.81
N VAL A 103 17.08 15.63 0.92
CA VAL A 103 18.46 16.00 1.26
C VAL A 103 18.70 15.81 2.75
N ASP A 104 19.70 15.00 3.11
CA ASP A 104 20.20 14.85 4.46
C ASP A 104 21.71 15.09 4.50
N GLY A 105 22.09 16.31 4.89
CA GLY A 105 23.48 16.75 4.92
C GLY A 105 24.13 16.80 3.52
N GLU A 106 24.85 15.74 3.17
CA GLU A 106 25.60 15.59 1.90
C GLU A 106 25.06 14.42 1.04
N LYS A 107 23.95 13.83 1.47
CA LYS A 107 23.36 12.65 0.85
C LYS A 107 21.92 12.93 0.45
N ILE A 108 21.41 12.11 -0.45
CA ILE A 108 19.99 12.05 -0.80
C ILE A 108 19.43 10.74 -0.25
N GLU A 109 18.42 10.86 0.60
CA GLU A 109 17.58 9.75 1.04
C GLU A 109 16.42 9.63 0.05
N MET A 110 16.32 8.49 -0.62
CA MET A 110 15.26 8.19 -1.56
C MET A 110 14.28 7.20 -0.93
N ALA A 111 12.99 7.49 -1.09
CA ALA A 111 11.92 6.56 -0.77
C ALA A 111 11.04 6.34 -2.01
N HIS A 112 10.70 5.09 -2.28
CA HIS A 112 9.95 4.72 -3.48
C HIS A 112 8.92 3.62 -3.21
N ILE A 113 7.73 3.83 -3.76
CA ILE A 113 6.68 2.84 -3.89
C ILE A 113 5.80 3.11 -5.11
N GLY A 114 5.64 2.12 -5.97
CA GLY A 114 4.78 2.19 -7.15
C GLY A 114 5.63 2.02 -8.39
N ASP A 115 5.21 2.62 -9.50
CA ASP A 115 5.90 2.59 -10.78
C ASP A 115 6.33 3.97 -11.28
N SER A 116 6.05 5.04 -10.54
CA SER A 116 6.66 6.36 -10.80
C SER A 116 8.18 6.29 -10.63
N ARG A 117 8.94 6.89 -11.54
CA ARG A 117 10.39 6.65 -11.67
C ARG A 117 11.26 7.79 -11.17
N ALA A 118 12.47 7.44 -10.74
CA ALA A 118 13.55 8.38 -10.44
C ALA A 118 14.74 8.09 -11.35
N TYR A 119 15.10 9.07 -12.18
CA TYR A 119 16.26 9.02 -13.06
C TYR A 119 17.36 9.93 -12.53
N ARG A 120 18.62 9.48 -12.62
CA ARG A 120 19.81 10.25 -12.26
C ARG A 120 20.73 10.40 -13.46
N LEU A 121 21.17 11.63 -13.68
CA LEU A 121 22.27 11.97 -14.58
C LEU A 121 23.43 12.55 -13.75
N ARG A 122 24.60 11.92 -13.83
CA ARG A 122 25.80 12.42 -13.14
C ARG A 122 26.31 13.74 -13.76
N ALA A 123 27.02 14.54 -12.97
CA ALA A 123 27.43 15.89 -13.33
C ALA A 123 28.49 15.96 -14.46
N ASP A 124 29.20 14.87 -14.71
CA ASP A 124 30.21 14.76 -15.75
C ASP A 124 29.60 14.67 -17.15
N GLU A 125 30.28 15.25 -18.15
CA GLU A 125 29.80 15.24 -19.56
C GLU A 125 29.61 13.80 -20.08
N ASP A 126 30.48 12.87 -19.66
CA ASP A 126 30.39 11.43 -19.93
C ASP A 126 29.68 10.66 -18.80
N GLY A 127 29.04 11.37 -17.87
CA GLY A 127 28.42 10.83 -16.67
C GLY A 127 27.32 9.84 -16.96
N GLY A 128 27.21 8.78 -16.15
CA GLY A 128 26.16 7.78 -16.34
C GLY A 128 24.76 8.38 -16.17
N PHE A 129 23.86 8.01 -17.09
CA PHE A 129 22.42 8.10 -16.90
C PHE A 129 21.90 6.73 -16.43
N GLU A 130 21.06 6.74 -15.40
CA GLU A 130 20.47 5.52 -14.86
C GLU A 130 19.11 5.78 -14.21
N GLN A 131 18.21 4.82 -14.33
CA GLN A 131 17.03 4.72 -13.49
C GLN A 131 17.44 4.16 -12.12
N ILE A 132 17.13 4.88 -11.04
CA ILE A 132 17.48 4.51 -9.67
C ILE A 132 16.34 3.72 -9.00
N SER A 133 15.09 4.05 -9.29
CA SER A 133 13.91 3.34 -8.78
C SER A 133 13.73 2.00 -9.46
N THR A 134 13.17 1.02 -8.74
CA THR A 134 12.72 -0.24 -9.35
C THR A 134 11.20 -0.32 -9.32
N ASP A 135 10.56 -0.36 -10.49
CA ASP A 135 9.11 -0.38 -10.60
C ASP A 135 8.49 -1.54 -9.79
N HIS A 136 7.51 -1.24 -8.97
CA HIS A 136 6.73 -2.25 -8.25
C HIS A 136 5.57 -2.79 -9.09
N THR A 137 5.85 -3.19 -10.34
CA THR A 137 4.87 -3.76 -11.27
C THR A 137 4.95 -5.28 -11.35
N PHE A 138 3.89 -5.90 -11.87
CA PHE A 138 3.83 -7.34 -12.11
C PHE A 138 4.92 -7.79 -13.08
N VAL A 139 5.18 -7.01 -14.14
CA VAL A 139 6.22 -7.33 -15.12
C VAL A 139 7.62 -7.21 -14.53
N GLN A 140 7.88 -6.20 -13.69
CA GLN A 140 9.17 -6.09 -13.02
C GLN A 140 9.44 -7.29 -12.10
N ARG A 141 8.41 -7.80 -11.42
CA ARG A 141 8.54 -9.04 -10.66
C ARG A 141 8.90 -10.24 -11.54
N LEU A 142 8.27 -10.38 -12.71
CA LEU A 142 8.59 -11.46 -13.64
C LEU A 142 10.02 -11.34 -14.19
N LEU A 143 10.50 -10.12 -14.44
CA LEU A 143 11.89 -9.84 -14.83
C LEU A 143 12.86 -10.25 -13.72
N ASN A 144 12.60 -9.84 -12.48
CA ASN A 144 13.42 -10.17 -11.31
C ASN A 144 13.48 -11.70 -11.06
N GLU A 145 12.39 -12.41 -11.35
CA GLU A 145 12.30 -13.88 -11.26
C GLU A 145 12.94 -14.59 -12.49
N GLY A 146 13.39 -13.86 -13.51
CA GLY A 146 13.96 -14.41 -14.75
C GLY A 146 12.94 -15.14 -15.62
N ARG A 147 11.65 -14.80 -15.49
CA ARG A 147 10.53 -15.48 -16.17
C ARG A 147 10.18 -14.88 -17.53
N ILE A 148 10.55 -13.63 -17.75
CA ILE A 148 10.39 -12.91 -19.02
C ILE A 148 11.66 -12.12 -19.31
N THR A 149 11.88 -11.72 -20.57
CA THR A 149 12.95 -10.79 -20.96
C THR A 149 12.48 -9.32 -20.91
N PRO A 150 13.40 -8.34 -20.91
CA PRO A 150 13.02 -6.92 -20.99
C PRO A 150 12.13 -6.59 -22.20
N GLU A 151 12.46 -7.13 -23.39
CA GLU A 151 11.65 -6.95 -24.61
C GLU A 151 10.23 -7.53 -24.47
N GLU A 152 10.08 -8.64 -23.73
CA GLU A 152 8.78 -9.24 -23.44
C GLU A 152 7.97 -8.43 -22.42
N ALA A 153 8.64 -7.77 -21.47
CA ALA A 153 8.00 -6.94 -20.45
C ALA A 153 7.31 -5.71 -21.05
N GLU A 154 7.97 -5.02 -22.00
CA GLU A 154 7.42 -3.84 -22.70
C GLU A 154 6.11 -4.14 -23.41
N ASN A 155 6.00 -5.33 -24.01
CA ASN A 155 4.84 -5.75 -24.78
C ASN A 155 3.84 -6.59 -23.97
N HIS A 156 4.03 -6.70 -22.65
CA HIS A 156 3.23 -7.58 -21.82
C HIS A 156 1.80 -7.01 -21.59
N PRO A 157 0.74 -7.82 -21.67
CA PRO A 157 -0.64 -7.37 -21.47
C PRO A 157 -0.91 -6.75 -20.09
N HIS A 158 -0.13 -7.13 -19.09
CA HIS A 158 -0.25 -6.68 -17.71
C HIS A 158 0.93 -5.80 -17.26
N ARG A 159 1.54 -5.04 -18.18
CA ARG A 159 2.69 -4.17 -17.83
C ARG A 159 2.32 -3.06 -16.83
N ASN A 160 1.13 -2.48 -16.96
CA ASN A 160 0.61 -1.44 -16.06
C ASN A 160 -0.04 -2.01 -14.77
N VAL A 161 0.18 -3.29 -14.42
CA VAL A 161 -0.38 -3.85 -13.18
C VAL A 161 0.59 -3.59 -12.04
N ILE A 162 0.27 -2.58 -11.23
CA ILE A 162 1.04 -2.21 -10.04
C ILE A 162 0.74 -3.19 -8.90
N MET A 163 1.80 -3.57 -8.18
CA MET A 163 1.76 -4.56 -7.10
C MET A 163 1.88 -3.93 -5.71
N ARG A 164 2.40 -2.70 -5.61
CA ARG A 164 2.55 -1.98 -4.34
C ARG A 164 2.21 -0.51 -4.54
N VAL A 165 1.34 0.01 -3.68
CA VAL A 165 0.98 1.43 -3.59
C VAL A 165 0.64 1.81 -2.15
N LEU A 166 0.60 3.12 -1.88
CA LEU A 166 -0.03 3.65 -0.68
C LEU A 166 -1.55 3.63 -0.86
N GLY A 167 -2.30 3.35 0.19
CA GLY A 167 -3.76 3.47 0.26
C GLY A 167 -4.48 2.22 0.72
N ASP A 168 -5.73 2.08 0.27
CA ASP A 168 -6.76 1.15 0.80
C ASP A 168 -6.50 -0.34 0.48
N VAL A 169 -5.35 -0.66 -0.10
CA VAL A 169 -5.00 -2.03 -0.52
C VAL A 169 -4.12 -2.72 0.54
N ASP A 170 -3.19 -1.99 1.14
CA ASP A 170 -2.28 -2.50 2.17
C ASP A 170 -2.09 -1.46 3.28
N ALA A 171 -2.36 -1.87 4.52
CA ALA A 171 -2.24 -1.00 5.68
C ALA A 171 -0.77 -0.70 6.05
N SER A 172 0.18 -1.54 5.62
CA SER A 172 1.60 -1.38 5.95
C SER A 172 2.48 -1.75 4.75
N PRO A 173 2.44 -0.96 3.67
CA PRO A 173 3.19 -1.25 2.47
C PRO A 173 4.71 -1.20 2.74
N GLU A 174 5.45 -2.12 2.12
CA GLU A 174 6.91 -2.13 2.18
C GLU A 174 7.48 -1.04 1.26
N LEU A 175 8.10 -0.03 1.86
CA LEU A 175 8.79 1.04 1.15
C LEU A 175 10.19 0.60 0.74
N GLU A 176 10.60 0.96 -0.47
CA GLU A 176 11.99 0.90 -0.88
C GLU A 176 12.70 2.16 -0.39
N LEU A 177 13.75 2.00 0.42
CA LEU A 177 14.55 3.10 0.97
C LEU A 177 16.00 2.94 0.53
N GLN A 178 16.59 4.01 0.00
CA GLN A 178 17.98 4.03 -0.44
C GLN A 178 18.67 5.33 -0.01
N THR A 179 19.88 5.21 0.54
CA THR A 179 20.75 6.35 0.83
C THR A 179 21.79 6.49 -0.29
N LEU A 180 21.82 7.65 -0.95
CA LEU A 180 22.61 7.88 -2.15
C LEU A 180 23.60 9.02 -1.93
N GLU A 181 24.84 8.83 -2.38
CA GLU A 181 25.81 9.92 -2.48
C GLU A 181 25.40 10.86 -3.61
N ALA A 182 25.47 12.15 -3.32
CA ALA A 182 25.09 13.22 -4.23
C ALA A 182 26.24 14.21 -4.41
N ILE A 183 26.51 14.57 -5.66
CA ILE A 183 27.56 15.50 -6.02
C ILE A 183 26.90 16.73 -6.66
N PRO A 184 27.32 17.95 -6.32
CA PRO A 184 26.85 19.16 -7.01
C PRO A 184 27.02 19.06 -8.53
N GLY A 185 26.01 19.51 -9.26
CA GLY A 185 25.89 19.43 -10.70
C GLY A 185 25.02 18.27 -11.19
N GLU A 186 24.85 17.21 -10.38
CA GLU A 186 24.00 16.07 -10.72
C GLU A 186 22.54 16.48 -10.93
N ARG A 187 21.88 15.87 -11.91
CA ARG A 187 20.48 16.13 -12.24
C ARG A 187 19.63 14.90 -12.00
N TRP A 188 18.39 15.15 -11.61
CA TRP A 188 17.41 14.13 -11.35
C TRP A 188 16.09 14.50 -12.02
N VAL A 189 15.38 13.48 -12.50
CA VAL A 189 13.99 13.60 -12.95
C VAL A 189 13.19 12.56 -12.19
N LEU A 190 12.21 13.03 -11.42
CA LEU A 190 11.12 12.20 -10.91
C LEU A 190 9.96 12.31 -11.89
N ALA A 191 9.34 11.19 -12.27
CA ALA A 191 8.24 11.18 -13.24
C ALA A 191 7.13 10.19 -12.87
N SER A 192 5.87 10.55 -13.17
CA SER A 192 4.74 9.61 -13.18
C SER A 192 4.72 8.78 -14.46
N ASP A 193 3.87 7.73 -14.50
CA ASP A 193 3.96 6.71 -15.54
C ASP A 193 3.62 7.20 -16.96
N GLY A 194 2.93 8.34 -17.03
CA GLY A 194 2.54 8.98 -18.28
C GLY A 194 3.71 9.46 -19.12
N LEU A 195 4.89 9.70 -18.51
CA LEU A 195 6.09 10.08 -19.26
C LEU A 195 6.63 8.88 -20.05
N GLU A 196 6.98 7.78 -19.37
CA GLU A 196 7.56 6.59 -20.01
C GLU A 196 6.56 5.81 -20.87
N ALA A 197 5.28 6.10 -20.74
CA ALA A 197 4.26 5.56 -21.64
C ALA A 197 4.52 5.91 -23.11
N VAL A 198 5.25 7.01 -23.39
CA VAL A 198 5.52 7.49 -24.75
C VAL A 198 6.93 8.03 -24.98
N VAL A 199 7.68 8.39 -23.95
CA VAL A 199 9.07 8.89 -24.05
C VAL A 199 10.04 7.81 -23.56
N SER A 200 11.05 7.45 -24.36
CA SER A 200 12.01 6.43 -23.98
C SER A 200 13.08 6.95 -23.01
N ASP A 201 13.74 6.04 -22.28
CA ASP A 201 14.85 6.38 -21.38
C ASP A 201 15.98 7.12 -22.11
N GLU A 202 16.30 6.75 -23.35
CA GLU A 202 17.31 7.45 -24.17
C GLU A 202 16.90 8.87 -24.55
N GLU A 203 15.60 9.10 -24.77
CA GLU A 203 15.05 10.42 -25.06
C GLU A 203 15.10 11.31 -23.80
N ILE A 204 14.76 10.76 -22.63
CA ILE A 204 14.87 11.45 -21.34
C ILE A 204 16.33 11.86 -21.11
N GLU A 205 17.27 10.94 -21.29
CA GLU A 205 18.71 11.23 -21.17
C GLU A 205 19.13 12.36 -22.11
N ALA A 206 18.73 12.28 -23.38
CA ALA A 206 19.08 13.29 -24.38
C ALA A 206 18.56 14.68 -24.00
N VAL A 207 17.34 14.77 -23.46
CA VAL A 207 16.76 16.04 -22.99
C VAL A 207 17.54 16.58 -21.80
N MET A 208 17.82 15.73 -20.80
CA MET A 208 18.57 16.13 -19.60
C MET A 208 19.98 16.65 -19.91
N ARG A 209 20.59 16.20 -21.00
CA ARG A 209 21.91 16.67 -21.48
C ARG A 209 21.84 17.89 -22.40
N SER A 210 20.68 18.21 -22.96
CA SER A 210 20.55 19.20 -24.04
C SER A 210 20.67 20.66 -23.55
N THR A 211 20.35 20.92 -22.30
CA THR A 211 20.28 22.26 -21.71
C THR A 211 20.56 22.21 -20.21
N ASP A 212 21.02 23.33 -19.64
CA ASP A 212 21.23 23.49 -18.19
C ASP A 212 20.00 24.10 -17.50
N ASP A 213 19.00 24.53 -18.27
CA ASP A 213 17.76 25.13 -17.77
C ASP A 213 16.77 24.01 -17.38
N LEU A 214 16.51 23.87 -16.08
CA LEU A 214 15.58 22.87 -15.54
C LEU A 214 14.14 23.10 -16.01
N GLY A 215 13.77 24.36 -16.26
CA GLY A 215 12.49 24.76 -16.84
C GLY A 215 12.31 24.18 -18.23
N GLU A 216 13.32 24.37 -19.08
CA GLU A 216 13.32 23.84 -20.45
C GLU A 216 13.31 22.31 -20.46
N ILE A 217 14.06 21.64 -19.58
CA ILE A 217 14.01 20.17 -19.44
C ILE A 217 12.58 19.72 -19.11
N ALA A 218 11.96 20.30 -18.09
CA ALA A 218 10.61 19.92 -17.66
C ALA A 218 9.58 20.18 -18.77
N ASP A 219 9.64 21.35 -19.43
CA ASP A 219 8.73 21.73 -20.50
C ASP A 219 8.86 20.81 -21.73
N VAL A 220 10.09 20.47 -22.12
CA VAL A 220 10.33 19.56 -23.25
C VAL A 220 9.82 18.15 -22.95
N LEU A 221 10.05 17.60 -21.76
CA LEU A 221 9.55 16.27 -21.38
C LEU A 221 8.01 16.21 -21.40
N ILE A 222 7.34 17.24 -20.87
CA ILE A 222 5.88 17.36 -20.98
C ILE A 222 5.44 17.45 -22.44
N GLN A 223 6.08 18.31 -23.24
CA GLN A 223 5.69 18.49 -24.64
C GLN A 223 5.89 17.22 -25.47
N MET A 224 6.99 16.50 -25.28
CA MET A 224 7.22 15.20 -25.92
C MET A 224 6.13 14.19 -25.55
N THR A 225 5.68 14.20 -24.29
CA THR A 225 4.58 13.34 -23.83
C THR A 225 3.26 13.69 -24.52
N LEU A 226 2.93 14.99 -24.61
CA LEU A 226 1.74 15.49 -25.29
C LEU A 226 1.76 15.19 -26.80
N ASP A 227 2.91 15.35 -27.44
CA ASP A 227 3.11 15.06 -28.87
C ASP A 227 3.02 13.55 -29.16
N GLY A 228 3.46 12.72 -28.20
CA GLY A 228 3.24 11.27 -28.17
C GLY A 228 1.78 10.85 -27.94
N GLY A 229 0.88 11.82 -27.69
CA GLY A 229 -0.56 11.64 -27.54
C GLY A 229 -1.06 11.57 -26.09
N ALA A 230 -0.16 11.63 -25.10
CA ALA A 230 -0.42 11.63 -23.65
C ALA A 230 -1.61 10.73 -23.23
N PRO A 231 -1.39 9.40 -23.18
CA PRO A 231 -2.44 8.44 -22.81
C PRO A 231 -2.88 8.57 -21.35
N ASP A 232 -2.04 9.19 -20.51
CA ASP A 232 -2.27 9.40 -19.08
C ASP A 232 -1.96 10.84 -18.64
N ASN A 233 -2.18 11.10 -17.34
CA ASN A 233 -1.59 12.25 -16.65
C ASN A 233 -0.07 12.14 -16.69
N VAL A 234 0.62 13.28 -16.75
CA VAL A 234 2.07 13.30 -16.76
C VAL A 234 2.57 14.37 -15.81
N THR A 235 3.46 13.99 -14.92
CA THR A 235 4.05 14.87 -13.93
C THR A 235 5.54 14.62 -13.86
N VAL A 236 6.32 15.70 -13.92
CA VAL A 236 7.77 15.65 -13.80
C VAL A 236 8.26 16.65 -12.76
N VAL A 237 9.18 16.22 -11.91
CA VAL A 237 9.95 17.10 -11.01
C VAL A 237 11.41 16.92 -11.33
N VAL A 238 12.01 17.99 -11.88
CA VAL A 238 13.42 18.04 -12.27
C VAL A 238 14.18 18.75 -11.17
N VAL A 239 15.22 18.13 -10.63
CA VAL A 239 16.11 18.80 -9.66
C VAL A 239 17.56 18.72 -10.05
N GLN A 240 18.32 19.76 -9.71
CA GLN A 240 19.77 19.77 -9.80
C GLN A 240 20.36 19.94 -8.40
N VAL A 241 21.28 19.04 -8.05
CA VAL A 241 22.07 19.13 -6.82
C VAL A 241 23.01 20.32 -6.93
N ILE A 242 23.01 21.20 -5.94
CA ILE A 242 23.91 22.34 -5.85
C ILE A 242 24.57 22.40 -4.48
N ASP A 243 25.66 23.15 -4.37
CA ASP A 243 26.13 23.56 -3.05
C ASP A 243 25.07 24.45 -2.41
N ARG A 244 24.75 24.19 -1.14
CA ARG A 244 23.85 25.04 -0.37
C ARG A 244 24.33 26.49 -0.31
N GLU A 245 25.64 26.74 -0.39
CA GLU A 245 26.21 28.09 -0.43
C GLU A 245 25.87 28.86 -1.72
N GLU A 246 25.48 28.18 -2.80
CA GLU A 246 25.05 28.79 -4.05
C GLU A 246 23.58 29.25 -4.04
N LEU A 247 22.83 28.95 -2.98
CA LEU A 247 21.42 29.35 -2.88
C LEU A 247 21.33 30.89 -2.89
N PRO A 248 20.48 31.48 -3.76
CA PRO A 248 20.23 32.91 -3.73
C PRO A 248 19.66 33.30 -2.36
N ALA A 249 20.26 34.31 -1.71
CA ALA A 249 19.81 34.80 -0.41
C ALA A 249 18.38 35.37 -0.42
N ASP A 250 17.90 35.80 -1.60
CA ASP A 250 16.60 36.44 -1.82
C ASP A 250 15.92 35.88 -3.10
N GLU A 251 15.71 34.57 -3.17
CA GLU A 251 14.78 34.05 -4.18
C GLU A 251 13.35 34.29 -3.69
N PRO A 252 12.48 34.94 -4.50
CA PRO A 252 11.09 35.12 -4.10
C PRO A 252 10.48 33.75 -3.80
N VAL A 253 9.94 33.61 -2.59
CA VAL A 253 8.92 32.59 -2.31
C VAL A 253 7.94 32.67 -3.48
N GLY A 254 7.83 31.59 -4.26
CA GLY A 254 6.94 31.57 -5.44
C GLY A 254 5.58 32.14 -5.08
N PRO A 255 4.83 32.73 -6.04
CA PRO A 255 3.55 33.35 -5.74
C PRO A 255 2.78 32.35 -4.91
N SER A 256 2.52 32.69 -3.65
CA SER A 256 1.63 31.89 -2.82
C SER A 256 0.38 31.77 -3.68
N ALA A 257 0.11 30.58 -4.23
CA ALA A 257 -1.02 30.32 -5.11
C ALA A 257 -2.30 30.29 -4.26
N LEU A 258 -2.48 31.33 -3.46
CA LEU A 258 -3.45 31.44 -2.42
C LEU A 258 -4.16 32.77 -2.63
N PRO A 259 -5.43 32.78 -3.05
CA PRO A 259 -6.23 33.98 -2.96
C PRO A 259 -6.31 34.43 -1.49
N GLU A 260 -5.95 35.69 -1.20
CA GLU A 260 -6.22 36.34 0.09
C GLU A 260 -7.72 36.44 0.41
N THR A 261 -8.59 36.06 -0.53
CA THR A 261 -10.03 36.33 -0.52
C THR A 261 -10.84 35.08 -0.86
N GLY A 262 -10.76 34.06 0.00
CA GLY A 262 -11.92 33.20 0.22
C GLY A 262 -12.80 33.86 1.28
N GLU A 263 -13.83 34.63 0.87
CA GLU A 263 -14.85 35.14 1.79
C GLU A 263 -15.45 33.97 2.60
N ILE A 264 -15.07 33.84 3.87
CA ILE A 264 -15.75 32.99 4.85
C ILE A 264 -15.77 33.77 6.17
N ASP A 265 -16.97 34.21 6.56
CA ASP A 265 -17.32 35.02 7.73
C ASP A 265 -16.39 34.85 8.95
N THR A 266 -15.55 35.86 9.19
CA THR A 266 -14.35 35.84 10.06
C THR A 266 -14.57 36.47 11.44
N SER A 267 -15.78 36.79 11.87
CA SER A 267 -15.95 37.77 12.97
C SER A 267 -15.62 37.29 14.39
N LEU A 268 -15.13 36.05 14.61
CA LEU A 268 -14.90 35.53 15.96
C LEU A 268 -13.50 34.93 16.21
N THR A 269 -12.70 34.61 15.20
CA THR A 269 -11.42 33.88 15.38
C THR A 269 -10.18 34.62 14.87
N THR A 270 -10.35 35.62 14.00
CA THR A 270 -9.22 36.41 13.47
C THR A 270 -8.60 37.29 14.55
N SER A 271 -9.40 37.83 15.48
CA SER A 271 -8.92 38.71 16.54
C SER A 271 -7.98 38.04 17.53
N GLU A 272 -8.21 36.77 17.89
CA GLU A 272 -7.40 36.07 18.89
C GLU A 272 -6.06 35.57 18.31
N LEU A 273 -6.06 35.16 17.03
CA LEU A 273 -4.83 34.78 16.30
C LEU A 273 -3.99 36.01 15.90
N GLU A 274 -4.63 37.13 15.57
CA GLU A 274 -3.95 38.42 15.36
C GLU A 274 -3.29 38.91 16.65
N GLU A 275 -3.97 38.83 17.79
CA GLU A 275 -3.42 39.24 19.10
C GLU A 275 -2.21 38.38 19.51
N ILE A 276 -2.26 37.05 19.31
CA ILE A 276 -1.12 36.15 19.53
C ILE A 276 0.04 36.46 18.58
N THR A 277 -0.27 36.77 17.32
CA THR A 277 0.74 37.09 16.30
C THR A 277 1.44 38.41 16.59
N GLU A 278 0.69 39.43 17.03
CA GLU A 278 1.22 40.72 17.47
C GLU A 278 2.07 40.58 18.73
N GLU A 279 1.62 39.80 19.72
CA GLU A 279 2.35 39.60 20.98
C GLU A 279 3.68 38.87 20.78
N VAL A 280 3.72 37.85 19.90
CA VAL A 280 4.97 37.12 19.60
C VAL A 280 5.89 37.91 18.65
N ASN A 281 5.34 38.77 17.79
CA ASN A 281 6.13 39.67 16.95
C ASN A 281 6.75 40.84 17.74
N ALA A 282 6.18 41.21 18.89
CA ALA A 282 6.67 42.29 19.74
C ALA A 282 7.89 41.89 20.60
N GLU A 283 8.29 40.62 20.64
CA GLU A 283 9.49 40.17 21.32
C GLU A 283 10.76 40.34 20.45
N GLU A 284 11.67 41.20 20.89
CA GLU A 284 12.96 41.39 20.24
C GLU A 284 13.98 40.30 20.63
N GLY A 285 14.73 39.78 19.66
CA GLY A 285 15.83 38.83 19.87
C GLY A 285 15.56 37.36 19.53
N LEU A 286 14.37 36.99 19.04
CA LEU A 286 14.08 35.66 18.50
C LEU A 286 14.39 35.58 17.00
N SER A 287 14.92 34.43 16.56
CA SER A 287 15.03 34.09 15.13
C SER A 287 13.64 33.89 14.51
N ASP A 288 13.50 34.01 13.19
CA ASP A 288 12.22 33.83 12.50
C ASP A 288 11.65 32.41 12.70
N HIS A 289 12.54 31.42 12.79
CA HIS A 289 12.20 30.03 13.11
C HIS A 289 11.65 29.89 14.54
N ASP A 290 12.33 30.45 15.54
CA ASP A 290 11.87 30.40 16.93
C ASP A 290 10.55 31.15 17.13
N ARG A 291 10.35 32.23 16.37
CA ARG A 291 9.13 33.03 16.36
C ARG A 291 7.97 32.24 15.77
N ALA A 292 8.18 31.53 14.67
CA ALA A 292 7.20 30.61 14.09
C ALA A 292 6.85 29.47 15.06
N LEU A 293 7.85 28.85 15.69
CA LEU A 293 7.65 27.80 16.69
C LEU A 293 6.86 28.30 17.92
N LYS A 294 7.10 29.53 18.36
CA LYS A 294 6.43 30.10 19.53
C LYS A 294 4.97 30.47 19.22
N LYS A 295 4.70 31.01 18.02
CA LYS A 295 3.31 31.18 17.52
C LYS A 295 2.59 29.84 17.44
N PHE A 296 3.26 28.82 16.91
CA PHE A 296 2.75 27.46 16.81
C PHE A 296 2.42 26.84 18.18
N ARG A 297 3.32 26.96 19.18
CA ARG A 297 3.07 26.47 20.55
C ARG A 297 1.88 27.15 21.21
N ARG A 298 1.71 28.45 21.03
CA ARG A 298 0.63 29.23 21.66
C ARG A 298 -0.72 28.97 20.97
N ALA A 299 -0.72 28.77 19.65
CA ALA A 299 -1.88 28.29 18.91
C ALA A 299 -2.28 26.86 19.35
N ARG A 300 -1.29 26.00 19.65
CA ARG A 300 -1.50 24.63 20.16
C ARG A 300 -2.14 24.60 21.56
N ASP A 301 -1.68 25.44 22.49
CA ASP A 301 -2.24 25.46 23.84
C ASP A 301 -3.72 25.92 23.84
N LEU A 302 -4.13 26.68 22.82
CA LEU A 302 -5.52 27.03 22.55
C LEU A 302 -6.35 25.81 22.09
N THR A 303 -5.75 24.91 21.32
CA THR A 303 -6.37 23.65 20.84
C THR A 303 -6.41 22.55 21.91
N ASP A 304 -5.43 22.49 22.81
CA ASP A 304 -5.34 21.49 23.92
C ASP A 304 -6.37 21.74 25.06
N SER A 305 -7.11 22.84 24.99
CA SER A 305 -8.12 23.24 25.99
C SER A 305 -9.46 22.49 25.85
N PHE A 306 -9.63 21.64 24.84
CA PHE A 306 -10.89 20.94 24.56
C PHE A 306 -10.83 19.46 24.96
N PRO A 307 -11.83 18.90 25.69
CA PRO A 307 -11.72 17.56 26.26
C PRO A 307 -11.74 16.44 25.20
N HIS A 308 -10.79 15.51 25.32
CA HIS A 308 -10.69 14.25 24.55
C HIS A 308 -11.61 13.12 25.07
N ASP A 309 -12.88 13.40 25.35
CA ASP A 309 -13.85 12.37 25.68
C ASP A 309 -14.95 12.29 24.59
N GLY A 310 -14.89 11.22 23.79
CA GLY A 310 -15.97 10.59 23.02
C GLY A 310 -16.97 11.48 22.28
N ASP A 311 -16.96 11.38 20.95
CA ASP A 311 -17.64 12.22 19.95
C ASP A 311 -16.99 13.60 19.79
N ALA A 312 -15.91 13.64 18.99
CA ALA A 312 -15.53 14.88 18.32
C ALA A 312 -16.75 15.33 17.50
N SER A 313 -17.37 16.45 17.88
CA SER A 313 -18.48 16.97 17.12
C SER A 313 -18.01 17.32 15.71
N ASP A 314 -18.89 17.29 14.70
CA ASP A 314 -18.54 17.72 13.33
C ASP A 314 -17.87 19.11 13.31
N GLN A 315 -18.12 19.95 14.32
CA GLN A 315 -17.52 21.27 14.46
C GLN A 315 -16.04 21.22 14.87
N ASP A 316 -15.65 20.26 15.72
CA ASP A 316 -14.27 20.09 16.18
C ASP A 316 -13.37 19.58 15.05
N ALA A 317 -13.84 18.58 14.29
CA ALA A 317 -13.13 18.06 13.12
C ALA A 317 -12.91 19.14 12.04
N VAL A 318 -13.94 19.96 11.78
CA VAL A 318 -13.86 21.09 10.86
C VAL A 318 -12.87 22.15 11.36
N TYR A 319 -12.80 22.40 12.67
CA TYR A 319 -11.84 23.32 13.26
C TYR A 319 -10.39 22.83 13.11
N PHE A 320 -10.10 21.57 13.44
CA PHE A 320 -8.75 21.00 13.27
C PHE A 320 -8.30 21.01 11.81
N ALA A 321 -9.17 20.62 10.88
CA ALA A 321 -8.85 20.65 9.45
C ALA A 321 -8.53 22.08 8.96
N ARG A 322 -9.24 23.09 9.46
CA ARG A 322 -9.00 24.51 9.14
C ARG A 322 -7.66 25.00 9.68
N THR A 323 -7.33 24.66 10.92
CA THR A 323 -6.03 25.01 11.52
C THR A 323 -4.88 24.35 10.76
N ASN A 324 -5.03 23.08 10.36
CA ASN A 324 -4.03 22.36 9.57
C ASN A 324 -3.83 22.97 8.19
N ALA A 325 -4.92 23.33 7.52
CA ALA A 325 -4.88 24.04 6.26
C ALA A 325 -4.15 25.39 6.39
N ALA A 326 -4.41 26.15 7.46
CA ALA A 326 -3.75 27.43 7.70
C ALA A 326 -2.24 27.29 7.96
N ILE A 327 -1.85 26.30 8.77
CA ILE A 327 -0.43 26.01 9.05
C ILE A 327 0.30 25.62 7.77
N LEU A 328 -0.26 24.66 7.01
CA LEU A 328 0.36 24.20 5.77
C LEU A 328 0.47 25.33 4.74
N ARG A 329 -0.54 26.20 4.64
CA ARG A 329 -0.47 27.41 3.82
C ARG A 329 0.62 28.38 4.28
N HIS A 330 0.78 28.56 5.59
CA HIS A 330 1.84 29.41 6.13
C HIS A 330 3.23 28.84 5.84
N GLU A 331 3.41 27.52 5.98
CA GLU A 331 4.67 26.81 5.70
C GLU A 331 5.03 26.78 4.22
N LEU A 332 4.04 26.64 3.33
CA LEU A 332 4.27 26.80 1.89
C LEU A 332 4.58 28.26 1.56
N GLY A 333 3.91 29.21 2.21
CA GLY A 333 4.13 30.64 2.03
C GLY A 333 5.45 31.18 2.63
N SER A 334 6.22 30.37 3.34
CA SER A 334 7.48 30.81 3.98
C SER A 334 8.75 30.39 3.24
N ARG A 335 8.66 29.55 2.20
CA ARG A 335 9.83 29.01 1.48
C ARG A 335 9.60 28.84 -0.02
N PRO A 336 10.65 28.98 -0.85
CA PRO A 336 10.57 28.67 -2.28
C PRO A 336 10.22 27.21 -2.49
N HIS A 337 9.12 26.96 -3.21
CA HIS A 337 8.68 25.63 -3.61
C HIS A 337 7.82 25.75 -4.89
N GLN A 338 7.61 24.62 -5.54
CA GLN A 338 6.67 24.48 -6.64
C GLN A 338 5.77 23.27 -6.40
N LEU A 339 4.46 23.50 -6.40
CA LEU A 339 3.45 22.47 -6.25
C LEU A 339 2.65 22.35 -7.55
N VAL A 340 2.49 21.13 -8.07
CA VAL A 340 1.82 20.86 -9.35
C VAL A 340 0.81 19.73 -9.23
N GLY A 341 -0.08 19.60 -10.22
CA GLY A 341 -1.12 18.58 -10.26
C GLY A 341 -2.22 18.81 -9.22
N SER A 342 -2.78 17.72 -8.70
CA SER A 342 -3.91 17.69 -7.77
C SER A 342 -3.60 18.41 -6.46
N ALA A 343 -2.38 18.29 -5.94
CA ALA A 343 -1.96 18.98 -4.72
C ALA A 343 -2.04 20.51 -4.85
N SER A 344 -1.70 21.05 -6.02
CA SER A 344 -1.84 22.48 -6.31
C SER A 344 -3.30 22.91 -6.29
N VAL A 345 -4.16 22.19 -7.01
CA VAL A 345 -5.61 22.44 -7.06
C VAL A 345 -6.25 22.33 -5.65
N ALA A 346 -5.83 21.34 -4.86
CA ALA A 346 -6.30 21.17 -3.49
C ALA A 346 -5.96 22.37 -2.59
N THR A 347 -4.76 22.94 -2.77
CA THR A 347 -4.29 24.11 -2.02
C THR A 347 -5.03 25.38 -2.46
N GLU A 348 -5.18 25.62 -3.76
CA GLU A 348 -5.87 26.78 -4.35
C GLU A 348 -7.36 26.80 -4.02
N THR A 349 -8.04 25.65 -4.12
CA THR A 349 -9.49 25.53 -3.87
C THR A 349 -9.82 25.47 -2.37
N GLY A 350 -8.81 25.45 -1.51
CA GLY A 350 -8.96 25.26 -0.07
C GLY A 350 -9.46 23.87 0.34
N ARG A 351 -9.53 22.93 -0.61
CA ARG A 351 -9.84 21.51 -0.39
C ARG A 351 -8.57 20.74 -0.06
N ILE A 352 -7.82 21.21 0.93
CA ILE A 352 -6.69 20.46 1.46
C ILE A 352 -7.28 19.18 2.05
N PRO A 353 -6.82 17.99 1.64
CA PRO A 353 -7.25 16.73 2.26
C PRO A 353 -7.11 16.90 3.76
N ALA A 354 -8.13 16.51 4.54
CA ALA A 354 -8.12 16.70 5.97
C ALA A 354 -6.92 15.97 6.57
N VAL A 355 -5.83 16.70 6.75
CA VAL A 355 -4.68 16.30 7.54
C VAL A 355 -5.28 16.01 8.92
N THR A 356 -5.33 14.74 9.29
CA THR A 356 -6.06 14.31 10.48
C THR A 356 -5.35 14.83 11.74
N SER A 357 -6.04 14.82 12.88
CA SER A 357 -5.46 15.18 14.18
C SER A 357 -4.19 14.38 14.52
N ARG A 358 -4.04 13.17 14.00
CA ARG A 358 -2.80 12.38 14.13
C ARG A 358 -1.60 13.02 13.47
N THR A 359 -1.77 13.69 12.33
CA THR A 359 -0.68 14.41 11.69
C THR A 359 -0.23 15.60 12.53
N LEU A 360 -1.12 16.25 13.30
CA LEU A 360 -0.73 17.30 14.25
C LEU A 360 0.06 16.75 15.44
N GLU A 361 -0.38 15.64 16.04
CA GLU A 361 0.36 14.97 17.11
C GLU A 361 1.73 14.51 16.62
N HIS A 362 1.79 13.97 15.40
CA HIS A 362 3.01 13.54 14.74
C HIS A 362 3.93 14.74 14.43
N ARG A 363 3.42 15.78 13.77
CA ARG A 363 4.14 17.06 13.51
C ARG A 363 4.60 17.74 14.79
N ALA A 364 3.80 17.73 15.85
CA ALA A 364 4.19 18.23 17.17
C ALA A 364 5.28 17.37 17.81
N SER A 365 5.29 16.06 17.57
CA SER A 365 6.36 15.17 18.02
C SER A 365 7.66 15.38 17.25
N LEU A 366 7.59 15.66 15.94
CA LEU A 366 8.74 16.00 15.09
C LEU A 366 9.37 17.32 15.53
N ALA A 367 8.55 18.37 15.70
CA ALA A 367 9.00 19.67 16.18
C ALA A 367 9.55 19.67 17.64
N GLN A 368 9.34 18.59 18.41
CA GLN A 368 9.83 18.45 19.78
C GLN A 368 11.09 17.57 19.91
N ARG A 369 11.57 16.92 18.85
CA ARG A 369 12.76 16.06 18.91
C ARG A 369 14.04 16.89 18.75
N VAL A 370 14.60 17.31 19.89
CA VAL A 370 15.96 17.87 19.95
C VAL A 370 16.96 16.80 19.50
N PRO A 371 17.88 17.09 18.56
CA PRO A 371 18.92 16.15 18.18
C PRO A 371 19.78 15.85 19.42
N MET A 372 19.92 14.58 19.78
CA MET A 372 20.80 14.16 20.87
C MET A 372 22.24 14.48 20.48
N SER A 373 22.80 15.54 21.04
CA SER A 373 24.22 15.86 20.91
C SER A 373 25.06 14.71 21.47
N THR A 374 25.91 14.15 20.63
CA THR A 374 26.93 13.17 21.00
C THR A 374 28.01 13.81 21.88
N GLU A 375 27.92 13.65 23.19
CA GLU A 375 29.08 13.75 24.07
C GLU A 375 29.26 12.42 24.82
N GLU A 376 30.54 12.01 24.96
CA GLU A 376 30.97 10.75 25.56
C GLU A 376 30.26 10.45 26.88
N PRO A 377 29.93 9.18 27.17
CA PRO A 377 29.14 8.85 28.35
C PRO A 377 29.95 9.15 29.61
N ALA A 378 29.54 10.18 30.34
CA ALA A 378 30.03 10.46 31.67
C ALA A 378 29.88 9.21 32.54
N LYS A 379 31.00 8.74 33.11
CA LYS A 379 31.03 7.61 34.03
C LYS A 379 30.06 7.90 35.18
N LEU A 380 29.08 7.01 35.37
CA LEU A 380 28.12 7.09 36.46
C LEU A 380 28.87 7.14 37.81
N PRO A 381 28.41 7.94 38.79
CA PRO A 381 28.97 7.94 40.14
C PRO A 381 28.81 6.55 40.78
N ASP A 382 29.81 6.11 41.54
CA ASP A 382 29.89 4.77 42.17
C ASP A 382 28.64 4.41 43.00
N GLU A 383 27.93 5.42 43.54
CA GLU A 383 26.67 5.25 44.28
C GLU A 383 25.50 4.69 43.43
N LEU A 384 25.53 4.88 42.10
CA LEU A 384 24.48 4.38 41.19
C LEU A 384 24.78 2.96 40.68
N GLU A 385 26.05 2.54 40.67
CA GLU A 385 26.45 1.16 40.34
C GLU A 385 26.03 0.18 41.44
N GLU A 386 26.08 0.62 42.70
CA GLU A 386 25.64 -0.15 43.88
C GLU A 386 24.10 -0.32 43.92
N LEU A 387 23.34 0.64 43.39
CA LEU A 387 21.87 0.56 43.26
C LEU A 387 21.39 -0.33 42.11
N LEU A 388 22.26 -0.71 41.18
CA LEU A 388 21.97 -1.65 40.09
C LEU A 388 22.35 -3.10 40.44
N ALA A 389 23.02 -3.31 41.56
CA ALA A 389 23.48 -4.61 42.04
C ALA A 389 22.53 -5.23 43.08
N ASP A 390 21.24 -5.40 42.75
CA ASP A 390 20.39 -6.37 43.45
C ASP A 390 19.19 -6.81 42.57
N PRO A 391 18.90 -8.13 42.41
CA PRO A 391 17.85 -8.56 41.51
C PRO A 391 16.55 -8.88 42.27
N ILE A 392 15.51 -8.03 42.26
CA ILE A 392 14.11 -8.46 42.53
C ILE A 392 13.04 -7.49 41.97
N ARG A 393 12.26 -8.03 41.02
CA ARG A 393 10.79 -8.05 40.83
C ARG A 393 9.88 -6.82 41.12
N ARG A 394 8.98 -6.63 40.11
CA ARG A 394 7.63 -5.96 40.03
C ARG A 394 7.70 -4.53 39.48
N ARG A 395 6.87 -4.08 38.51
CA ARG A 395 5.43 -4.33 38.31
C ARG A 395 4.97 -3.95 36.87
N ARG A 396 5.08 -4.86 35.89
CA ARG A 396 4.35 -4.81 34.61
C ARG A 396 3.61 -6.14 34.45
N ARG A 397 2.33 -6.22 34.86
CA ARG A 397 1.59 -7.50 34.86
C ARG A 397 0.16 -7.54 34.31
N PRO A 398 -0.52 -6.50 33.77
CA PRO A 398 -1.77 -6.76 33.06
C PRO A 398 -1.61 -7.03 31.55
N ILE A 399 -0.65 -6.42 30.83
CA ILE A 399 -0.65 -6.46 29.35
C ILE A 399 -0.18 -7.82 28.77
N LEU A 400 0.83 -8.45 29.39
CA LEU A 400 1.31 -9.78 28.97
C LEU A 400 0.33 -10.91 29.30
N LEU A 401 -0.48 -10.76 30.35
CA LEU A 401 -1.52 -11.74 30.69
C LEU A 401 -2.73 -11.64 29.76
N VAL A 402 -3.09 -10.42 29.33
CA VAL A 402 -4.18 -10.21 28.37
C VAL A 402 -3.82 -10.75 26.99
N SER A 403 -2.62 -10.47 26.49
CA SER A 403 -2.16 -11.01 25.19
C SER A 403 -2.06 -12.53 25.21
N ALA A 404 -1.52 -13.14 26.27
CA ALA A 404 -1.50 -14.59 26.42
C ALA A 404 -2.92 -15.20 26.51
N ALA A 405 -3.87 -14.53 27.17
CA ALA A 405 -5.25 -14.98 27.25
C ALA A 405 -5.97 -14.90 25.90
N VAL A 406 -5.74 -13.85 25.11
CA VAL A 406 -6.31 -13.70 23.76
C VAL A 406 -5.78 -14.80 22.83
N ILE A 407 -4.48 -15.09 22.87
CA ILE A 407 -3.88 -16.18 22.08
C ILE A 407 -4.47 -17.54 22.49
N LEU A 408 -4.66 -17.78 23.79
CA LEU A 408 -5.27 -19.00 24.30
C LEU A 408 -6.73 -19.14 23.81
N VAL A 409 -7.50 -18.05 23.84
CA VAL A 409 -8.89 -18.05 23.36
C VAL A 409 -8.96 -18.31 21.86
N LEU A 410 -8.09 -17.68 21.05
CA LEU A 410 -8.02 -17.94 19.61
C LEU A 410 -7.63 -19.38 19.31
N ALA A 411 -6.68 -19.96 20.07
CA ALA A 411 -6.31 -21.37 19.94
C ALA A 411 -7.47 -22.31 20.33
N LEU A 412 -8.23 -21.97 21.36
CA LEU A 412 -9.42 -22.73 21.76
C LEU A 412 -10.55 -22.62 20.73
N ILE A 413 -10.77 -21.44 20.13
CA ILE A 413 -11.75 -21.24 19.06
C ILE A 413 -11.36 -22.03 17.81
N ALA A 414 -10.08 -21.98 17.42
CA ALA A 414 -9.56 -22.75 16.30
C ALA A 414 -9.67 -24.27 16.55
N GLY A 415 -9.31 -24.73 17.75
CA GLY A 415 -9.46 -26.12 18.16
C GLY A 415 -10.92 -26.60 18.20
N TRP A 416 -11.83 -25.77 18.74
CA TRP A 416 -13.26 -26.06 18.78
C TRP A 416 -13.88 -26.10 17.38
N SER A 417 -13.49 -25.19 16.49
CA SER A 417 -13.94 -25.17 15.10
C SER A 417 -13.44 -26.39 14.31
N GLY A 418 -12.19 -26.80 14.55
CA GLY A 418 -11.64 -28.03 13.97
C GLY A 418 -12.37 -29.30 14.43
N LEU A 419 -12.68 -29.41 15.73
CA LEU A 419 -13.47 -30.53 16.27
C LEU A 419 -14.89 -30.55 15.71
N LYS A 420 -15.55 -29.38 15.61
CA LYS A 420 -16.87 -29.23 14.98
C LYS A 420 -16.90 -29.66 13.51
N TRP A 421 -15.84 -29.37 12.77
CA TRP A 421 -15.73 -29.74 11.36
C TRP A 421 -15.59 -31.26 11.15
N VAL A 422 -14.90 -31.95 12.08
CA VAL A 422 -14.76 -33.41 12.05
C VAL A 422 -16.08 -34.11 12.39
N GLU A 423 -16.85 -33.60 13.36
CA GLU A 423 -18.16 -34.15 13.74
C GLU A 423 -19.21 -34.07 12.60
N GLY A 424 -19.05 -33.15 11.66
CA GLY A 424 -19.99 -32.95 10.55
C GLY A 424 -19.80 -33.90 9.37
N ARG A 425 -18.74 -34.71 9.34
CA ARG A 425 -18.39 -35.55 8.18
C ARG A 425 -18.77 -37.00 8.39
N TYR A 426 -19.28 -37.63 7.32
CA TYR A 426 -19.63 -39.05 7.32
C TYR A 426 -18.91 -39.77 6.20
N TYR A 427 -18.66 -41.06 6.39
CA TYR A 427 -18.15 -41.91 5.32
C TYR A 427 -18.61 -43.35 5.48
N VAL A 428 -18.60 -44.10 4.38
CA VAL A 428 -18.95 -45.53 4.34
C VAL A 428 -17.66 -46.33 4.09
N GLY A 429 -17.44 -47.35 4.93
CA GLY A 429 -16.25 -48.20 4.88
C GLY A 429 -16.54 -49.64 5.31
N GLU A 430 -15.50 -50.45 5.41
CA GLU A 430 -15.58 -51.85 5.85
C GLU A 430 -15.25 -51.97 7.35
N ASN A 431 -16.14 -52.61 8.12
CA ASN A 431 -15.92 -52.99 9.51
C ASN A 431 -16.20 -54.48 9.69
N ASN A 432 -15.23 -55.26 10.17
CA ASN A 432 -15.39 -56.70 10.44
C ASN A 432 -16.05 -57.52 9.31
N GLY A 433 -15.78 -57.17 8.05
CA GLY A 433 -16.36 -57.85 6.87
C GLY A 433 -17.78 -57.42 6.49
N LYS A 434 -18.28 -56.33 7.08
CA LYS A 434 -19.59 -55.73 6.77
C LYS A 434 -19.45 -54.26 6.39
N VAL A 435 -20.43 -53.75 5.66
CA VAL A 435 -20.51 -52.32 5.33
C VAL A 435 -20.95 -51.53 6.55
N ALA A 436 -20.21 -50.49 6.91
CA ALA A 436 -20.51 -49.65 8.07
C ALA A 436 -20.41 -48.15 7.74
N VAL A 437 -21.25 -47.37 8.40
CA VAL A 437 -21.24 -45.90 8.34
C VAL A 437 -20.44 -45.38 9.53
N TYR A 438 -19.47 -44.53 9.24
CA TYR A 438 -18.62 -43.87 10.21
C TYR A 438 -18.93 -42.37 10.26
N ASN A 439 -18.85 -41.79 11.45
CA ASN A 439 -18.83 -40.34 11.64
C ASN A 439 -17.42 -39.91 12.04
N GLY A 440 -16.87 -38.94 11.30
CA GLY A 440 -15.50 -38.46 11.44
C GLY A 440 -14.68 -38.55 10.14
N VAL A 441 -13.36 -38.50 10.28
CA VAL A 441 -12.40 -38.52 9.15
C VAL A 441 -11.68 -39.87 9.15
N PRO A 442 -11.44 -40.52 7.98
CA PRO A 442 -10.81 -41.85 7.89
C PRO A 442 -9.29 -41.88 8.23
N GLN A 443 -8.81 -40.94 9.04
CA GLN A 443 -7.41 -40.80 9.45
C GLN A 443 -7.23 -41.20 10.91
N SER A 444 -6.11 -41.87 11.22
CA SER A 444 -5.73 -42.26 12.58
C SER A 444 -4.50 -41.49 13.03
N LEU A 445 -4.55 -40.88 14.22
CA LEU A 445 -3.40 -40.27 14.87
C LEU A 445 -2.90 -41.20 15.99
N GLY A 446 -1.93 -42.04 15.65
CA GLY A 446 -1.40 -43.04 16.59
C GLY A 446 -2.49 -44.04 17.02
N PRO A 447 -2.71 -44.27 18.34
CA PRO A 447 -3.74 -45.20 18.83
C PRO A 447 -5.17 -44.63 18.82
N ILE A 448 -5.36 -43.36 18.43
CA ILE A 448 -6.65 -42.69 18.44
C ILE A 448 -7.24 -42.70 17.03
N HIS A 449 -8.40 -43.34 16.90
CA HIS A 449 -9.23 -43.27 15.69
C HIS A 449 -10.07 -41.99 15.75
N LEU A 450 -9.98 -41.14 14.71
CA LEU A 450 -10.77 -39.91 14.58
C LEU A 450 -12.14 -40.15 13.95
N SER A 451 -12.62 -41.39 14.02
CA SER A 451 -13.92 -41.82 13.55
C SER A 451 -14.47 -42.93 14.43
N HIS A 452 -15.79 -43.03 14.50
CA HIS A 452 -16.50 -44.10 15.19
C HIS A 452 -17.63 -44.61 14.31
N VAL A 453 -17.97 -45.89 14.49
CA VAL A 453 -19.08 -46.51 13.76
C VAL A 453 -20.39 -46.01 14.34
N VAL A 454 -21.26 -45.47 13.48
CA VAL A 454 -22.60 -44.98 13.83
C VAL A 454 -23.64 -46.04 13.50
N GLU A 455 -23.52 -46.68 12.33
CA GLU A 455 -24.45 -47.74 11.88
C GLU A 455 -23.68 -48.87 11.21
N GLU A 456 -24.01 -50.11 11.57
CA GLU A 456 -23.49 -51.32 10.93
C GLU A 456 -24.60 -51.97 10.10
N SER A 457 -24.32 -52.23 8.82
CA SER A 457 -25.26 -52.85 7.90
C SER A 457 -25.21 -54.38 8.00
N GLU A 458 -26.31 -55.03 7.61
CA GLU A 458 -26.35 -56.50 7.44
C GLU A 458 -25.66 -56.99 6.15
N VAL A 459 -25.18 -56.08 5.29
CA VAL A 459 -24.50 -56.39 4.02
C VAL A 459 -23.09 -56.87 4.30
N GLU A 460 -22.78 -58.11 3.93
CA GLU A 460 -21.41 -58.61 3.94
C GLU A 460 -20.62 -58.05 2.75
N THR A 461 -19.40 -57.58 3.00
CA THR A 461 -18.52 -57.04 1.95
C THR A 461 -18.17 -58.10 0.90
N SER A 462 -18.17 -59.38 1.29
CA SER A 462 -17.95 -60.55 0.44
C SER A 462 -18.98 -60.70 -0.70
N GLN A 463 -20.20 -60.23 -0.48
CA GLN A 463 -21.32 -60.33 -1.41
C GLN A 463 -21.31 -59.21 -2.46
N LEU A 464 -20.46 -58.20 -2.28
CA LEU A 464 -20.39 -57.05 -3.17
C LEU A 464 -19.45 -57.28 -4.38
N PRO A 465 -19.73 -56.67 -5.54
CA PRO A 465 -18.83 -56.68 -6.70
C PRO A 465 -17.41 -56.22 -6.35
N GLU A 466 -16.40 -56.78 -7.03
CA GLU A 466 -14.97 -56.48 -6.78
C GLU A 466 -14.64 -54.98 -6.86
N HIS A 467 -15.23 -54.27 -7.81
CA HIS A 467 -15.09 -52.83 -7.95
C HIS A 467 -15.63 -52.07 -6.72
N THR A 468 -16.81 -52.47 -6.20
CA THR A 468 -17.43 -51.86 -5.02
C THR A 468 -16.63 -52.16 -3.75
N ARG A 469 -16.06 -53.36 -3.64
CA ARG A 469 -15.15 -53.73 -2.54
C ARG A 469 -13.89 -52.85 -2.52
N THR A 470 -13.33 -52.53 -3.69
CA THR A 470 -12.16 -51.63 -3.79
C THR A 470 -12.52 -50.19 -3.40
N LEU A 471 -13.71 -49.70 -3.75
CA LEU A 471 -14.17 -48.38 -3.32
C LEU A 471 -14.42 -48.30 -1.81
N LEU A 472 -14.95 -49.36 -1.19
CA LEU A 472 -15.13 -49.43 0.26
C LEU A 472 -13.80 -49.45 1.02
N LYS A 473 -12.77 -50.13 0.48
CA LYS A 473 -11.40 -50.09 1.04
C LYS A 473 -10.78 -48.69 0.97
N ASN A 474 -11.10 -47.93 -0.08
CA ASN A 474 -10.63 -46.57 -0.25
C ASN A 474 -11.50 -45.51 0.44
N THR A 475 -12.55 -45.93 1.15
CA THR A 475 -13.55 -45.09 1.82
C THR A 475 -14.39 -44.24 0.85
N ILE A 476 -15.72 -44.27 1.03
CA ILE A 476 -16.65 -43.45 0.25
C ILE A 476 -17.16 -42.31 1.14
N HIS A 477 -16.85 -41.07 0.78
CA HIS A 477 -17.29 -39.88 1.52
C HIS A 477 -18.79 -39.62 1.33
N ALA A 478 -19.44 -39.15 2.41
CA ALA A 478 -20.84 -38.75 2.41
C ALA A 478 -21.00 -37.41 3.15
N ASP A 479 -21.86 -36.54 2.63
CA ASP A 479 -22.03 -35.18 3.17
C ASP A 479 -22.83 -35.15 4.48
N ASN A 480 -23.67 -36.16 4.72
CA ASN A 480 -24.46 -36.33 5.94
C ASN A 480 -24.88 -37.81 6.14
N LEU A 481 -25.52 -38.10 7.29
CA LEU A 481 -25.96 -39.45 7.64
C LEU A 481 -26.99 -40.04 6.65
N ASP A 482 -27.89 -39.22 6.12
CA ASP A 482 -28.91 -39.70 5.18
C ASP A 482 -28.31 -40.05 3.82
N ASP A 483 -27.32 -39.28 3.36
CA ASP A 483 -26.53 -39.58 2.17
C ASP A 483 -25.74 -40.89 2.34
N ALA A 484 -25.12 -41.10 3.50
CA ALA A 484 -24.44 -42.36 3.83
C ALA A 484 -25.42 -43.56 3.80
N ARG A 485 -26.63 -43.41 4.33
CA ARG A 485 -27.68 -44.45 4.26
C ARG A 485 -28.15 -44.72 2.84
N VAL A 486 -28.25 -43.70 1.99
CA VAL A 486 -28.58 -43.87 0.56
C VAL A 486 -27.51 -44.71 -0.15
N ILE A 487 -26.24 -44.47 0.17
CA ILE A 487 -25.11 -45.25 -0.37
C ILE A 487 -25.22 -46.72 0.07
N VAL A 488 -25.47 -46.98 1.35
CA VAL A 488 -25.64 -48.35 1.90
C VAL A 488 -26.86 -49.06 1.29
N ASN A 489 -28.01 -48.38 1.19
CA ASN A 489 -29.23 -48.93 0.59
C ASN A 489 -29.04 -49.30 -0.89
N ARG A 490 -28.24 -48.51 -1.63
CA ARG A 490 -27.87 -48.84 -3.02
C ARG A 490 -27.03 -50.11 -3.09
N MET A 491 -26.14 -50.34 -2.13
CA MET A 491 -25.34 -51.56 -2.05
C MET A 491 -26.20 -52.78 -1.66
N GLN A 492 -27.15 -52.63 -0.74
CA GLN A 492 -28.13 -53.68 -0.42
C GLN A 492 -28.96 -54.06 -1.64
N ALA A 493 -29.41 -53.08 -2.43
CA ALA A 493 -30.15 -53.34 -3.66
C ALA A 493 -29.31 -54.08 -4.71
N GLN A 494 -27.99 -53.82 -4.77
CA GLN A 494 -27.08 -54.55 -5.66
C GLN A 494 -26.92 -56.02 -5.25
N VAL A 495 -26.83 -56.30 -3.95
CA VAL A 495 -26.78 -57.68 -3.44
C VAL A 495 -28.06 -58.42 -3.77
N ASN A 496 -29.23 -57.82 -3.53
CA ASN A 496 -30.52 -58.43 -3.83
C ASN A 496 -30.68 -58.74 -5.34
N LEU A 497 -30.18 -57.86 -6.22
CA LEU A 497 -30.17 -58.09 -7.67
C LEU A 497 -29.21 -59.21 -8.11
N GLN A 498 -28.12 -59.45 -7.37
CA GLN A 498 -27.23 -60.59 -7.61
C GLN A 498 -27.85 -61.90 -7.14
N ASP A 499 -28.56 -61.90 -6.01
CA ASP A 499 -29.29 -63.07 -5.52
C ASP A 499 -30.45 -63.46 -6.46
N ASP A 500 -31.19 -62.49 -7.00
CA ASP A 500 -32.24 -62.72 -8.00
C ASP A 500 -31.68 -63.26 -9.33
N ARG A 501 -30.47 -62.82 -9.73
CA ARG A 501 -29.76 -63.36 -10.91
C ARG A 501 -29.26 -64.78 -10.69
N ASN A 502 -28.87 -65.14 -9.47
CA ASN A 502 -28.43 -66.49 -9.13
C ASN A 502 -29.59 -67.48 -8.93
N THR A 503 -30.82 -67.00 -8.73
CA THR A 503 -32.02 -67.82 -8.51
C THR A 503 -32.89 -68.05 -9.76
N GLN A 504 -32.62 -67.38 -10.89
CA GLN A 504 -33.25 -67.69 -12.18
C GLN A 504 -32.56 -68.86 -12.91
N PRO A 505 -33.27 -69.96 -13.22
CA PRO A 505 -32.69 -71.07 -13.99
C PRO A 505 -32.47 -70.69 -15.46
N SER A 506 -31.28 -71.00 -15.98
CA SER A 506 -30.91 -70.91 -17.40
C SER A 506 -31.94 -71.57 -18.30
N GLY A 507 -32.55 -70.80 -19.20
CA GLY A 507 -33.48 -71.30 -20.20
C GLY A 507 -33.40 -70.49 -21.50
N ALA A 508 -33.19 -71.23 -22.59
CA ALA A 508 -33.31 -70.85 -24.01
C ALA A 508 -32.12 -70.12 -24.66
N ALA A 509 -31.14 -70.95 -25.08
CA ALA A 509 -30.25 -70.66 -26.19
C ALA A 509 -31.03 -70.45 -27.51
N SER A 510 -30.61 -69.43 -28.24
CA SER A 510 -31.03 -69.08 -29.59
C SER A 510 -30.64 -70.16 -30.62
N SER A 511 -31.54 -70.46 -31.56
CA SER A 511 -31.18 -71.10 -32.83
C SER A 511 -31.63 -70.24 -34.01
N GLY A 512 -30.64 -69.88 -34.83
CA GLY A 512 -30.67 -69.71 -36.30
C GLY A 512 -31.58 -68.65 -36.94
N ALA A 513 -30.98 -67.65 -37.61
CA ALA A 513 -30.99 -67.54 -39.08
C ALA A 513 -30.23 -66.30 -39.58
N GLN A 514 -29.50 -66.50 -40.68
CA GLN A 514 -28.66 -65.57 -41.43
C GLN A 514 -29.44 -64.50 -42.21
N THR A 515 -28.83 -63.32 -42.42
CA THR A 515 -28.73 -62.49 -43.66
C THR A 515 -28.30 -61.07 -43.23
N GLY A 516 -27.30 -60.36 -43.74
CA GLY A 516 -26.50 -60.45 -44.96
C GLY A 516 -26.84 -59.26 -45.86
N GLN A 517 -26.07 -58.14 -45.78
CA GLN A 517 -25.90 -57.01 -46.73
C GLN A 517 -25.78 -55.67 -45.97
N LYS A 518 -25.06 -54.62 -46.39
CA LYS A 518 -24.07 -54.37 -47.45
C LYS A 518 -23.43 -53.02 -47.08
N THR A 519 -22.16 -52.84 -47.43
CA THR A 519 -21.48 -51.55 -47.51
C THR A 519 -22.04 -50.69 -48.64
N SER A 520 -22.13 -49.38 -48.42
CA SER A 520 -21.89 -48.37 -49.47
C SER A 520 -21.64 -46.99 -48.84
N ALA A 521 -20.45 -46.48 -49.10
CA ALA A 521 -20.08 -45.07 -49.02
C ALA A 521 -20.80 -44.24 -50.10
N THR A 522 -20.52 -42.94 -50.09
CA THR A 522 -20.75 -41.88 -51.10
C THR A 522 -21.70 -40.81 -50.55
N GLU A 523 -21.24 -39.64 -50.07
CA GLU A 523 -20.60 -38.50 -50.75
C GLU A 523 -21.60 -37.34 -50.86
N GLY A 524 -21.17 -36.14 -50.44
CA GLY A 524 -21.61 -34.86 -51.00
C GLY A 524 -22.97 -34.32 -50.55
N GLY A 525 -22.98 -33.07 -50.07
CA GLY A 525 -24.19 -32.25 -50.18
C GLY A 525 -24.40 -31.20 -49.09
N ASN A 526 -23.56 -30.18 -49.11
CA ASN A 526 -23.89 -28.77 -48.85
C ASN A 526 -25.39 -28.42 -48.86
N ARG A 527 -25.88 -27.70 -47.83
CA ARG A 527 -26.72 -26.48 -47.92
C ARG A 527 -27.28 -26.09 -46.55
N GLY A 528 -27.30 -24.78 -46.29
CA GLY A 528 -28.27 -24.14 -45.38
C GLY A 528 -27.63 -23.12 -44.48
#